data_AF-X1TCP6-F1
#
_entry.id   AF-X1TCP6-F1
#
_cell.length_a   1.000
_cell.length_b   1.000
_cell.length_c   1.000
_cell.angle_alpha   90.00
_cell.angle_beta   90.00
_cell.angle_gamma   90.00
#
_symmetry.space_group_name_H-M   'P 1'
#
loop_
_entity.id
_entity.type
_entity.pdbx_description
1 polymer ?
#
loop_
_entity_poly.entity_id
_entity_poly.type
_entity_poly.pdbx_seq_one_letter_code
_entity_poly.pdbx_strand_id
1 'polypeptide(L)'
;ARLWDTENPNLYELSLYLDIEGHTIDAVKEYFGIREIAIRQGKLTLNGRPIFIKGVNRHEEYPDSGKVDPGNMLESDLRMIKYELGCNFVRTSHYPNEKRFYELTDKMGLLVETEIPFYYDKNTAEKISDTRAIANGKQQLTEMITNLKNHPHRLQVSHLQGG
;
A
#
# COMPACT_ATOMS: atom_id res chain seq x y z
N ALA A 1 -4.76 -23.33 2.62
CA ALA A 1 -4.07 -22.22 3.31
C ALA A 1 -5.10 -21.31 3.97
N ARG A 2 -4.75 -20.61 5.05
CA ARG A 2 -5.61 -19.56 5.64
C ARG A 2 -5.45 -18.31 4.79
N LEU A 3 -6.56 -17.71 4.36
CA LEU A 3 -6.53 -16.55 3.48
C LEU A 3 -6.33 -15.27 4.28
N TRP A 4 -5.60 -14.31 3.71
CA TRP A 4 -5.54 -12.96 4.24
C TRP A 4 -6.86 -12.25 3.91
N ASP A 5 -7.49 -11.64 4.90
CA ASP A 5 -8.55 -10.65 4.71
C ASP A 5 -8.52 -9.58 5.80
N THR A 6 -9.44 -8.62 5.73
CA THR A 6 -9.48 -7.48 6.64
C THR A 6 -9.88 -7.85 8.07
N GLU A 7 -10.46 -9.02 8.31
CA GLU A 7 -10.87 -9.48 9.64
C GLU A 7 -9.87 -10.50 10.20
N ASN A 8 -9.25 -11.27 9.31
CA ASN A 8 -8.30 -12.33 9.58
C ASN A 8 -7.04 -12.08 8.71
N PRO A 9 -6.15 -11.17 9.12
CA PRO A 9 -4.94 -10.82 8.36
C PRO A 9 -3.86 -11.91 8.47
N ASN A 10 -4.15 -13.10 7.93
CA ASN A 10 -3.24 -14.24 7.95
C ASN A 10 -2.00 -13.96 7.08
N LEU A 11 -0.84 -13.90 7.71
CA LEU A 11 0.45 -13.72 7.05
C LEU A 11 1.32 -14.98 7.18
N TYR A 12 2.16 -15.18 6.18
CA TYR A 12 3.15 -16.22 6.07
C TYR A 12 4.54 -15.58 6.00
N GLU A 13 5.51 -16.19 6.67
CA GLU A 13 6.91 -15.78 6.58
C GLU A 13 7.60 -16.57 5.46
N LEU A 14 8.31 -15.87 4.58
CA LEU A 14 9.24 -16.42 3.61
C LEU A 14 10.66 -16.01 4.03
N SER A 15 11.49 -17.00 4.35
CA SER A 15 12.92 -16.81 4.57
C SER A 15 13.69 -17.35 3.37
N LEU A 16 14.51 -16.50 2.74
CA LEU A 16 15.36 -16.80 1.61
C LEU A 16 16.82 -16.72 2.06
N TYR A 17 17.63 -17.70 1.67
CA TYR A 17 19.04 -17.79 2.02
C TYR A 17 19.87 -17.94 0.74
N LEU A 18 20.97 -17.22 0.66
CA LEU A 18 21.98 -17.40 -0.39
C LEU A 18 23.18 -18.11 0.23
N ASP A 19 23.40 -19.36 -0.21
CA ASP A 19 24.50 -20.18 0.26
C ASP A 19 25.59 -20.29 -0.81
N ILE A 20 26.85 -20.10 -0.39
CA ILE A 20 28.05 -20.39 -1.19
C ILE A 20 28.89 -21.39 -0.41
N GLU A 21 29.25 -22.50 -1.06
CA GLU A 21 30.11 -23.55 -0.46
C GLU A 21 29.59 -24.09 0.89
N GLY A 22 28.26 -24.11 1.08
CA GLY A 22 27.63 -24.59 2.31
C GLY A 22 27.57 -23.54 3.44
N HIS A 23 27.94 -22.29 3.16
CA HIS A 23 27.82 -21.16 4.09
C HIS A 23 26.80 -20.14 3.59
N THR A 24 25.85 -19.77 4.45
CA THR A 24 24.94 -18.66 4.18
C THR A 24 25.69 -17.34 4.21
N ILE A 25 25.64 -16.61 3.10
CA ILE A 25 26.28 -15.30 2.95
C ILE A 25 25.28 -14.14 2.93
N ASP A 26 24.00 -14.42 2.65
CA ASP A 26 22.93 -13.44 2.68
C ASP A 26 21.60 -14.12 3.04
N ALA A 27 20.72 -13.36 3.68
CA ALA A 27 19.39 -13.83 4.06
C ALA A 27 18.36 -12.70 4.00
N VAL A 28 17.22 -12.97 3.38
CA VAL A 28 16.09 -12.05 3.28
C VAL A 28 14.87 -12.69 3.92
N LYS A 29 14.15 -11.91 4.74
CA LYS A 29 12.89 -12.30 5.36
C LYS A 29 11.78 -11.38 4.87
N GLU A 30 10.72 -11.96 4.34
CA GLU A 30 9.55 -11.26 3.85
C GLU A 30 8.26 -11.88 4.41
N TYR A 31 7.22 -11.07 4.58
CA TYR A 31 5.88 -11.54 4.93
C TYR A 31 4.96 -11.40 3.74
N PHE A 32 4.09 -12.40 3.52
CA PHE A 32 3.09 -12.36 2.46
C PHE A 32 1.76 -12.93 2.93
N GLY A 33 0.68 -12.56 2.28
CA GLY A 33 -0.67 -13.06 2.55
C GLY A 33 -1.31 -13.60 1.27
N ILE A 34 -2.05 -14.70 1.39
CA ILE A 34 -2.71 -15.33 0.25
C ILE A 34 -4.15 -14.79 0.18
N ARG A 35 -4.47 -14.07 -0.89
CA ARG A 35 -5.82 -13.54 -1.10
C ARG A 35 -6.11 -13.29 -2.58
N GLU A 36 -7.39 -13.18 -2.89
CA GLU A 36 -7.87 -12.83 -4.23
C GLU A 36 -8.67 -11.52 -4.15
N ILE A 37 -8.35 -10.55 -5.01
CA ILE A 37 -9.24 -9.42 -5.31
C ILE A 37 -9.74 -9.57 -6.73
N ALA A 38 -11.04 -9.43 -6.94
CA ALA A 38 -11.62 -9.44 -8.27
C ALA A 38 -12.84 -8.52 -8.36
N ILE A 39 -13.15 -8.03 -9.56
CA ILE A 39 -14.48 -7.51 -9.88
C ILE A 39 -15.32 -8.66 -10.42
N ARG A 40 -16.41 -8.99 -9.73
CA ARG A 40 -17.36 -10.04 -10.15
C ARG A 40 -18.75 -9.43 -10.20
N GLN A 41 -19.40 -9.49 -11.36
CA GLN A 41 -20.74 -8.93 -11.58
C GLN A 41 -20.87 -7.47 -11.12
N GLY A 42 -19.86 -6.65 -11.44
CA GLY A 42 -19.82 -5.23 -11.07
C GLY A 42 -19.53 -4.94 -9.59
N LYS A 43 -19.21 -5.96 -8.77
CA LYS A 43 -18.87 -5.79 -7.35
C LYS A 43 -17.40 -6.09 -7.11
N LEU A 44 -16.75 -5.26 -6.30
CA LEU A 44 -15.45 -5.59 -5.74
C LEU A 44 -15.59 -6.76 -4.76
N THR A 45 -14.75 -7.77 -4.92
CA THR A 45 -14.74 -8.97 -4.09
C THR A 45 -13.35 -9.21 -3.51
N LEU A 46 -13.33 -9.65 -2.25
CA LEU A 46 -12.15 -10.13 -1.54
C LEU A 46 -12.39 -11.60 -1.18
N ASN A 47 -11.54 -12.51 -1.67
CA ASN A 47 -11.68 -13.95 -1.51
C ASN A 47 -13.06 -14.45 -1.96
N GLY A 48 -13.53 -13.94 -3.10
CA GLY A 48 -14.84 -14.27 -3.70
C GLY A 48 -16.07 -13.65 -3.00
N ARG A 49 -15.90 -12.96 -1.86
CA ARG A 49 -17.00 -12.30 -1.13
C ARG A 49 -17.05 -10.81 -1.47
N PRO A 50 -18.23 -10.22 -1.76
CA PRO A 50 -18.36 -8.77 -1.93
C PRO A 50 -17.87 -8.02 -0.69
N ILE A 51 -17.11 -6.94 -0.91
CA ILE A 51 -16.60 -6.08 0.16
C ILE A 51 -17.08 -4.64 -0.06
N PHE A 52 -17.55 -4.03 1.03
CA PHE A 52 -17.87 -2.60 1.06
C PHE A 52 -16.66 -1.83 1.62
N ILE A 53 -16.19 -0.84 0.87
CA ILE A 53 -15.01 -0.04 1.25
C ILE A 53 -15.45 1.08 2.20
N LYS A 54 -14.92 1.03 3.43
CA LYS A 54 -15.01 2.09 4.43
C LYS A 54 -13.62 2.70 4.55
N GLY A 55 -13.39 3.73 3.74
CA GLY A 55 -12.06 4.25 3.46
C GLY A 55 -11.79 5.65 4.01
N VAL A 56 -10.53 5.95 4.29
CA VAL A 56 -10.02 7.30 4.58
C VAL A 56 -8.78 7.60 3.72
N ASN A 57 -8.51 8.88 3.48
CA ASN A 57 -7.21 9.32 2.97
C ASN A 57 -6.31 9.65 4.16
N ARG A 58 -5.01 9.35 4.06
CA ARG A 58 -4.05 9.61 5.13
C ARG A 58 -2.76 10.20 4.56
N HIS A 59 -2.37 11.35 5.07
CA HIS A 59 -1.08 11.98 4.80
C HIS A 59 -0.06 11.62 5.89
N GLU A 60 1.23 11.59 5.54
CA GLU A 60 2.33 11.53 6.51
C GLU A 60 2.63 12.93 7.03
N GLU A 61 1.81 13.40 7.96
CA GLU A 61 1.96 14.72 8.55
C GLU A 61 1.58 14.69 10.04
N TYR A 62 2.47 15.23 10.86
CA TYR A 62 2.39 15.27 12.31
C TYR A 62 2.61 16.71 12.77
N PRO A 63 1.85 17.21 13.77
CA PRO A 63 1.86 18.63 14.14
C PRO A 63 3.24 19.20 14.48
N ASP A 64 4.07 18.45 15.21
CA ASP A 64 5.33 18.95 15.76
C ASP A 64 6.56 18.55 14.92
N SER A 65 6.45 17.49 14.11
CA SER A 65 7.58 16.89 13.38
C SER A 65 7.40 16.90 11.85
N GLY A 66 6.32 17.50 11.34
CA GLY A 66 6.04 17.54 9.91
C GLY A 66 5.89 16.13 9.35
N LYS A 67 6.73 15.73 8.40
CA LYS A 67 6.62 14.43 7.73
C LYS A 67 7.29 13.25 8.43
N VAL A 68 7.91 13.49 9.59
CA VAL A 68 8.65 12.45 10.32
C VAL A 68 7.77 11.92 11.46
N ASP A 69 7.50 10.61 11.49
CA ASP A 69 6.81 10.00 12.63
C ASP A 69 7.69 10.16 13.89
N PRO A 70 7.22 10.85 14.95
CA PRO A 70 7.98 11.02 16.18
C PRO A 70 8.08 9.73 17.01
N GLY A 71 7.44 8.64 16.58
CA GLY A 71 7.69 7.30 17.11
C GLY A 71 6.54 6.33 16.85
N ASN A 72 5.39 6.55 17.48
CA ASN A 72 4.23 5.65 17.44
C ASN A 72 2.96 6.27 16.86
N MET A 73 3.04 7.46 16.26
CA MET A 73 1.86 8.14 15.74
C MET A 73 1.28 7.40 14.54
N LEU A 74 2.12 6.85 13.65
CA LEU A 74 1.64 6.01 12.55
C LEU A 74 0.79 4.84 13.04
N GLU A 75 1.26 4.11 14.06
CA GLU A 75 0.51 2.96 14.58
C GLU A 75 -0.78 3.41 15.26
N SER A 76 -0.75 4.53 15.99
CA SER A 76 -1.93 5.12 16.61
C SER A 76 -2.99 5.50 15.58
N ASP A 77 -2.59 6.17 14.49
CA ASP A 77 -3.47 6.53 13.37
C ASP A 77 -4.15 5.29 12.81
N LEU A 78 -3.37 4.26 12.47
CA LEU A 78 -3.89 3.03 11.87
C LEU A 78 -4.83 2.27 12.81
N ARG A 79 -4.54 2.27 14.13
CA ARG A 79 -5.43 1.67 15.12
C ARG A 79 -6.75 2.42 15.23
N MET A 80 -6.72 3.75 15.27
CA MET A 80 -7.92 4.58 15.29
C MET A 80 -8.77 4.33 14.04
N ILE A 81 -8.14 4.37 12.86
CA ILE A 81 -8.80 4.07 11.58
C ILE A 81 -9.46 2.68 11.61
N LYS A 82 -8.74 1.66 12.07
CA LYS A 82 -9.23 0.28 12.05
C LYS A 82 -10.32 0.02 13.08
N TYR A 83 -10.08 0.39 14.33
CA TYR A 83 -10.85 -0.11 15.47
C TYR A 83 -11.86 0.91 16.00
N GLU A 84 -11.57 2.20 15.89
CA GLU A 84 -12.47 3.26 16.39
C GLU A 84 -13.40 3.75 15.29
N LEU A 85 -12.87 4.01 14.09
CA LEU A 85 -13.67 4.40 12.92
C LEU A 85 -14.29 3.21 12.18
N GLY A 86 -13.79 1.99 12.42
CA GLY A 86 -14.28 0.77 11.77
C GLY A 86 -14.00 0.72 10.26
N CYS A 87 -12.97 1.45 9.81
CA CYS A 87 -12.51 1.47 8.43
C CYS A 87 -11.77 0.18 8.06
N ASN A 88 -11.78 -0.15 6.78
CA ASN A 88 -11.09 -1.32 6.22
C ASN A 88 -10.16 -0.96 5.06
N PHE A 89 -9.99 0.32 4.78
CA PHE A 89 -9.24 0.82 3.64
C PHE A 89 -8.56 2.17 3.94
N VAL A 90 -7.34 2.36 3.42
CA VAL A 90 -6.60 3.62 3.50
C VAL A 90 -6.02 3.96 2.13
N ARG A 91 -6.15 5.22 1.70
CA ARG A 91 -5.44 5.75 0.52
C ARG A 91 -4.26 6.61 0.96
N THR A 92 -3.06 6.33 0.44
CA THR A 92 -1.81 7.06 0.77
C THR A 92 -1.69 8.35 -0.04
N SER A 93 -2.57 9.31 0.23
CA SER A 93 -2.53 10.58 -0.49
C SER A 93 -1.28 11.39 -0.14
N HIS A 94 -0.45 11.85 -1.08
CA HIS A 94 -0.44 11.61 -2.54
C HIS A 94 0.88 11.03 -3.00
N TYR A 95 1.40 10.04 -2.27
CA TYR A 95 2.72 9.44 -2.50
C TYR A 95 2.84 8.10 -1.77
N PRO A 96 3.79 7.24 -2.17
CA PRO A 96 4.14 6.07 -1.36
C PRO A 96 4.55 6.52 0.05
N ASN A 97 3.88 5.97 1.07
CA ASN A 97 4.23 6.16 2.47
C ASN A 97 5.48 5.35 2.86
N GLU A 98 5.95 5.50 4.10
CA GLU A 98 7.08 4.77 4.66
C GLU A 98 6.85 3.25 4.70
N LYS A 99 7.94 2.46 4.68
CA LYS A 99 7.87 0.98 4.66
C LYS A 99 7.02 0.41 5.81
N ARG A 100 7.13 0.98 7.01
CA ARG A 100 6.40 0.54 8.21
C ARG A 100 4.88 0.65 8.05
N PHE A 101 4.38 1.63 7.30
CA PHE A 101 2.95 1.77 7.02
C PHE A 101 2.39 0.50 6.36
N TYR A 102 3.09 -0.03 5.36
CA TYR A 102 2.68 -1.22 4.61
C TYR A 102 2.73 -2.50 5.46
N GLU A 103 3.77 -2.63 6.30
CA GLU A 103 3.87 -3.76 7.23
C GLU A 103 2.78 -3.73 8.30
N LEU A 104 2.43 -2.56 8.82
CA LEU A 104 1.37 -2.42 9.81
C LEU A 104 -0.01 -2.68 9.20
N THR A 105 -0.29 -2.16 8.01
CA THR A 105 -1.57 -2.38 7.32
C THR A 105 -1.77 -3.85 6.91
N ASP A 106 -0.71 -4.56 6.52
CA ASP A 106 -0.73 -6.02 6.34
C ASP A 106 -1.15 -6.75 7.61
N LYS A 107 -0.52 -6.41 8.74
CA LYS A 107 -0.77 -7.04 10.05
C LYS A 107 -2.14 -6.69 10.63
N MET A 108 -2.65 -5.48 10.36
CA MET A 108 -3.92 -5.00 10.88
C MET A 108 -5.12 -5.37 10.01
N GLY A 109 -4.91 -5.86 8.79
CA GLY A 109 -6.00 -6.16 7.86
C GLY A 109 -6.69 -4.88 7.36
N LEU A 110 -5.90 -3.91 6.90
CA LEU A 110 -6.37 -2.70 6.22
C LEU A 110 -5.99 -2.79 4.76
N LEU A 111 -6.95 -2.70 3.83
CA LEU A 111 -6.65 -2.57 2.40
C LEU A 111 -5.98 -1.21 2.13
N VAL A 112 -5.06 -1.15 1.17
CA VAL A 112 -4.42 0.13 0.81
C VAL A 112 -4.50 0.38 -0.69
N GLU A 113 -4.80 1.62 -1.06
CA GLU A 113 -4.47 2.17 -2.37
C GLU A 113 -3.25 3.09 -2.24
N THR A 114 -2.21 2.78 -3.02
CA THR A 114 -1.00 3.59 -3.09
C THR A 114 -0.95 4.32 -4.42
N GLU A 115 -0.59 5.60 -4.37
CA GLU A 115 -0.44 6.45 -5.55
C GLU A 115 0.96 7.08 -5.62
N ILE A 116 1.41 7.38 -6.84
CA ILE A 116 2.62 8.16 -7.08
C ILE A 116 2.33 9.66 -6.88
N PRO A 117 3.33 10.50 -6.50
CA PRO A 117 3.20 11.96 -6.44
C PRO A 117 3.16 12.61 -7.83
N PHE A 118 2.23 12.13 -8.64
CA PHE A 118 1.96 12.64 -9.98
C PHE A 118 0.64 13.42 -9.95
N TYR A 119 0.60 14.44 -9.10
CA TYR A 119 -0.49 15.39 -8.97
C TYR A 119 -0.02 16.77 -9.42
N TYR A 120 -0.83 17.47 -10.22
CA TYR A 120 -0.55 18.83 -10.67
C TYR A 120 -1.69 19.74 -10.25
N ASP A 121 -1.37 20.82 -9.54
CA ASP A 121 -2.31 21.86 -9.09
C ASP A 121 -3.07 22.53 -10.25
N LYS A 122 -2.56 22.39 -11.49
CA LYS A 122 -3.22 22.88 -12.70
C LYS A 122 -2.97 21.88 -13.83
N ASN A 123 -3.96 21.02 -14.09
CA ASN A 123 -4.01 20.14 -15.26
C ASN A 123 -4.11 20.97 -16.56
N THR A 124 -3.05 21.67 -16.95
CA THR A 124 -2.92 22.13 -18.33
C THR A 124 -2.47 20.95 -19.17
N ALA A 125 -3.17 20.66 -20.26
CA ALA A 125 -2.84 19.58 -21.20
C ALA A 125 -1.36 19.60 -21.64
N GLU A 126 -0.77 20.80 -21.65
CA GLU A 126 0.64 21.06 -21.95
C GLU A 126 1.62 20.38 -20.98
N LYS A 127 1.34 20.35 -19.67
CA LYS A 127 2.21 19.69 -18.67
C LYS A 127 2.05 18.17 -18.65
N ILE A 128 0.85 17.68 -18.95
CA ILE A 128 0.56 16.23 -19.09
C ILE A 128 1.22 15.67 -20.36
N SER A 129 1.58 16.53 -21.32
CA SER A 129 2.32 16.15 -22.53
C SER A 129 3.85 16.24 -22.43
N ASP A 130 4.44 16.72 -21.32
CA ASP A 130 5.90 16.75 -21.15
C ASP A 130 6.43 15.31 -21.03
N THR A 131 7.18 14.88 -22.05
CA THR A 131 7.74 13.52 -22.13
C THR A 131 8.69 13.20 -20.98
N ARG A 132 9.37 14.20 -20.41
CA ARG A 132 10.24 14.01 -19.24
C ARG A 132 9.43 13.77 -17.98
N ALA A 133 8.34 14.52 -17.79
CA ALA A 133 7.42 14.31 -16.68
C ALA A 133 6.79 12.92 -16.77
N ILE A 134 6.32 12.51 -17.95
CA ILE A 134 5.78 11.17 -18.19
C ILE A 134 6.83 10.09 -17.90
N ALA A 135 8.08 10.25 -18.37
CA ALA A 135 9.15 9.29 -18.14
C ALA A 135 9.45 9.14 -16.64
N ASN A 136 9.51 10.25 -15.91
CA ASN A 136 9.72 10.24 -14.46
C ASN A 136 8.53 9.60 -13.71
N GLY A 137 7.29 9.92 -14.08
CA GLY A 137 6.09 9.29 -13.51
C GLY A 137 6.06 7.76 -13.75
N LYS A 138 6.46 7.31 -14.94
CA LYS A 138 6.63 5.87 -15.24
C LYS A 138 7.69 5.20 -14.38
N GLN A 139 8.80 5.87 -14.13
CA GLN A 139 9.84 5.37 -13.24
C GLN A 139 9.31 5.21 -11.81
N GLN A 140 8.71 6.27 -11.25
CA GLN A 140 8.12 6.24 -9.91
C GLN A 140 7.06 5.14 -9.77
N LEU A 141 6.22 4.96 -10.79
CA LEU A 141 5.22 3.90 -10.85
C LEU A 141 5.87 2.51 -10.82
N THR A 142 6.93 2.32 -11.59
CA THR A 142 7.67 1.06 -11.66
C THR A 142 8.33 0.72 -10.32
N GLU A 143 8.96 1.71 -9.68
CA GLU A 143 9.58 1.58 -8.36
C GLU A 143 8.53 1.23 -7.29
N MET A 144 7.40 1.96 -7.26
CA MET A 144 6.30 1.69 -6.34
C MET A 144 5.72 0.28 -6.52
N ILE A 145 5.46 -0.15 -7.76
CA ILE A 145 4.95 -1.51 -8.02
C ILE A 145 5.96 -2.56 -7.57
N THR A 146 7.24 -2.36 -7.89
CA THR A 146 8.32 -3.30 -7.59
C THR A 146 8.50 -3.49 -6.09
N ASN A 147 8.47 -2.40 -5.34
CA ASN A 147 8.63 -2.41 -3.89
C ASN A 147 7.40 -2.95 -3.17
N LEU A 148 6.20 -2.71 -3.71
CA LEU A 148 4.95 -3.03 -3.00
C LEU A 148 4.25 -4.32 -3.46
N LYS A 149 4.80 -5.05 -4.43
CA LYS A 149 4.14 -6.24 -5.03
C LYS A 149 3.87 -7.40 -4.07
N ASN A 150 4.64 -7.50 -2.99
CA ASN A 150 4.53 -8.61 -2.04
C ASN A 150 3.53 -8.32 -0.91
N HIS A 151 3.06 -7.08 -0.77
CA HIS A 151 2.17 -6.70 0.32
C HIS A 151 0.72 -7.15 0.05
N PRO A 152 0.15 -8.06 0.86
CA PRO A 152 -1.19 -8.61 0.65
C PRO A 152 -2.31 -7.61 0.88
N HIS A 153 -2.08 -6.43 1.46
CA HIS A 153 -3.15 -5.44 1.60
C HIS A 153 -3.50 -4.71 0.29
N ARG A 154 -2.58 -4.62 -0.67
CA ARG A 154 -2.63 -3.65 -1.80
C ARG A 154 -3.83 -3.83 -2.73
N LEU A 155 -4.82 -2.95 -2.70
CA LEU A 155 -6.03 -3.05 -3.53
C LEU A 155 -5.79 -2.58 -4.98
N GLN A 156 -5.14 -1.43 -5.14
CA GLN A 156 -5.00 -0.75 -6.43
C GLN A 156 -3.72 0.09 -6.46
N VAL A 157 -3.22 0.31 -7.67
CA VAL A 157 -2.20 1.30 -8.00
C VAL A 157 -2.91 2.38 -8.83
N SER A 158 -2.92 3.63 -8.36
CA SER A 158 -3.55 4.74 -9.10
C SER A 158 -2.51 5.64 -9.78
N HIS A 159 -2.85 6.03 -11.00
CA HIS A 159 -2.17 7.06 -11.78
C HIS A 159 -3.21 8.14 -12.13
N LEU A 160 -3.04 9.36 -11.63
CA LEU A 160 -3.91 10.51 -11.87
C LEU A 160 -5.37 10.39 -11.37
N GLN A 161 -5.77 11.30 -10.50
CA GLN A 161 -7.18 11.74 -10.41
C GLN A 161 -7.45 12.67 -11.60
N GLY A 162 -7.98 12.12 -12.70
CA GLY A 162 -8.55 12.89 -13.79
C GLY A 162 -10.04 12.59 -13.88
N GLY A 163 -10.87 13.53 -13.40
CA GLY A 163 -12.28 13.63 -13.76
C GLY A 163 -12.46 14.30 -15.11
#